data_AF-A0A0K3BBM9-F1
#
_entry.id   AF-A0A0K3BBM9-F1
#
_cell.length_a   1.000
_cell.length_b   1.000
_cell.length_c   1.000
_cell.angle_alpha   90.00
_cell.angle_beta   90.00
_cell.angle_gamma   90.00
#
_symmetry.space_group_name_H-M   'P 1'
#
loop_
_entity.id
_entity.type
_entity.pdbx_description
1 polymer ?
#
loop_
_entity_poly.entity_id
_entity_poly.type
_entity_poly.pdbx_seq_one_letter_code
_entity_poly.pdbx_strand_id
1 'polypeptide(L)'
;MLLLALTSRLIRMSATKRTPRINPRSAKNVVAVAKVIGPAVAPVLIPFAARAAASLRSFKDSRRAHKLGVPVDDLAKFSGRGGALHARIAGLAEVLQELKDRGKDAEFAAETSDTLAKLASAIRTAERMPTAKRKAVHKAVAAELDQVEQRLLHKLGI
;
A
#
# COMPACT_ATOMS: atom_id res chain seq x y z
N MET A 1 -48.07 -47.50 -2.43
CA MET A 1 -46.63 -47.29 -2.70
C MET A 1 -46.32 -45.82 -2.38
N LEU A 2 -46.16 -45.45 -1.11
CA LEU A 2 -44.87 -45.43 -0.39
C LEU A 2 -43.80 -44.63 -1.16
N LEU A 3 -43.69 -43.33 -0.83
CA LEU A 3 -42.46 -42.54 -0.64
C LEU A 3 -42.72 -41.04 -0.95
N LEU A 4 -43.22 -40.30 0.04
CA LEU A 4 -42.84 -38.89 0.19
C LEU A 4 -42.25 -38.74 1.58
N ALA A 5 -40.96 -39.11 1.66
CA ALA A 5 -40.15 -38.99 2.85
C ALA A 5 -39.86 -37.51 3.13
N LEU A 6 -40.61 -36.96 4.08
CA LEU A 6 -40.05 -36.32 5.27
C LEU A 6 -38.80 -35.45 5.02
N THR A 7 -39.01 -34.24 4.52
CA THR A 7 -38.03 -33.15 4.57
C THR A 7 -37.77 -32.75 6.01
N SER A 8 -36.80 -33.37 6.65
CA SER A 8 -36.24 -32.86 7.90
C SER A 8 -34.78 -33.25 8.06
N ARG A 9 -34.03 -32.27 8.57
CA ARG A 9 -32.75 -32.37 9.27
C ARG A 9 -31.43 -32.31 8.46
N LEU A 10 -30.91 -31.08 8.39
CA LEU A 10 -29.66 -30.67 9.07
C LEU A 10 -28.35 -31.34 8.60
N ILE A 11 -27.61 -30.68 7.70
CA ILE A 11 -26.14 -30.84 7.67
C ILE A 11 -25.48 -29.45 7.59
N ARG A 12 -25.02 -29.04 8.77
CA ARG A 12 -24.18 -27.88 9.06
C ARG A 12 -22.77 -28.20 8.54
N MET A 13 -22.31 -27.53 7.48
CA MET A 13 -20.90 -27.59 7.07
C MET A 13 -20.08 -26.57 7.85
N SER A 14 -19.32 -27.05 8.84
CA SER A 14 -18.29 -26.29 9.52
C SER A 14 -16.95 -26.50 8.82
N ALA A 15 -16.45 -25.48 8.12
CA ALA A 15 -15.11 -25.49 7.53
C ALA A 15 -14.05 -25.19 8.62
N THR A 16 -13.34 -26.23 9.06
CA THR A 16 -12.16 -26.07 9.94
C THR A 16 -10.95 -25.68 9.11
N LYS A 17 -10.38 -24.49 9.38
CA LYS A 17 -9.09 -24.03 8.84
C LYS A 17 -7.96 -24.78 9.56
N ARG A 18 -7.28 -25.72 8.89
CA ARG A 18 -6.02 -26.31 9.39
C ARG A 18 -4.84 -25.42 8.99
N THR A 19 -4.05 -24.98 9.96
CA THR A 19 -2.72 -24.39 9.72
C THR A 19 -1.73 -25.51 9.37
N PRO A 20 -1.00 -25.42 8.23
CA PRO A 20 -0.05 -26.47 7.85
C PRO A 20 1.20 -26.42 8.74
N ARG A 21 1.48 -27.53 9.43
CA ARG A 21 2.75 -27.72 10.16
C ARG A 21 3.81 -28.18 9.16
N ILE A 22 4.86 -27.37 8.96
CA ILE A 22 5.97 -27.71 8.06
C ILE A 22 6.87 -28.73 8.75
N ASN A 23 6.85 -29.98 8.29
CA ASN A 23 7.76 -31.03 8.75
C ASN A 23 9.06 -30.98 7.91
N PRO A 24 10.27 -31.03 8.51
CA PRO A 24 11.54 -31.03 7.78
C PRO A 24 11.64 -32.11 6.70
N ARG A 25 10.96 -33.25 6.86
CA ARG A 25 10.91 -34.30 5.83
C ARG A 25 10.16 -33.85 4.57
N SER A 26 9.08 -33.09 4.72
CA SER A 26 8.32 -32.54 3.59
C SER A 26 9.11 -31.45 2.86
N ALA A 27 9.88 -30.64 3.58
CA ALA A 27 10.74 -29.62 2.97
C ALA A 27 11.82 -30.24 2.07
N LYS A 28 12.47 -31.33 2.51
CA LYS A 28 13.46 -32.07 1.70
C LYS A 28 12.85 -32.64 0.41
N ASN A 29 11.62 -33.17 0.50
CA ASN A 29 10.91 -33.70 -0.67
C ASN A 29 10.54 -32.59 -1.66
N VAL A 30 10.12 -31.41 -1.19
CA VAL A 30 9.81 -30.26 -2.06
C VAL A 30 11.04 -29.81 -2.84
N VAL A 31 12.21 -29.72 -2.20
CA VAL A 31 13.47 -29.35 -2.87
C VAL A 31 13.89 -30.40 -3.90
N ALA A 32 13.75 -31.69 -3.58
CA ALA A 32 14.05 -32.77 -4.50
C ALA A 32 13.13 -32.74 -5.75
N VAL A 33 11.82 -32.56 -5.55
CA VAL A 33 10.83 -32.45 -6.63
C VAL A 33 11.08 -31.20 -7.47
N ALA A 34 11.36 -30.06 -6.84
CA ALA A 34 11.65 -28.80 -7.52
C ALA A 34 12.91 -28.90 -8.40
N LYS A 35 13.93 -29.67 -7.99
CA LYS A 35 15.16 -29.87 -8.79
C LYS A 35 14.93 -30.70 -10.06
N VAL A 36 13.99 -31.63 -10.02
CA VAL A 36 13.67 -32.52 -11.16
C VAL A 36 12.70 -31.87 -12.13
N ILE A 37 11.63 -31.26 -11.61
CA ILE A 37 10.58 -30.66 -12.44
C ILE A 37 10.96 -29.24 -12.89
N GLY A 38 11.76 -28.53 -12.08
CA GLY A 38 12.14 -27.13 -12.29
C GLY A 38 12.63 -26.81 -13.70
N PRO A 39 13.61 -27.55 -14.29
CA PRO A 39 14.11 -27.27 -15.63
C PRO A 39 13.05 -27.39 -16.74
N ALA A 40 12.07 -28.28 -16.58
CA ALA A 40 11.03 -28.51 -17.57
C ALA A 40 9.94 -27.42 -17.57
N VAL A 41 9.57 -26.92 -16.39
CA VAL A 41 8.57 -25.85 -16.26
C VAL A 41 9.18 -24.45 -16.23
N ALA A 42 10.50 -24.33 -16.09
CA ALA A 42 11.21 -23.05 -16.03
C ALA A 42 10.87 -22.11 -17.20
N PRO A 43 10.92 -22.51 -18.49
CA PRO A 43 10.70 -21.56 -19.60
C PRO A 43 9.31 -20.92 -19.58
N VAL A 44 8.30 -21.67 -19.10
CA VAL A 44 6.91 -21.23 -19.04
C VAL A 44 6.64 -20.44 -17.77
N LEU A 45 7.22 -20.84 -16.64
CA LEU A 45 7.02 -20.18 -15.35
C LEU A 45 7.92 -18.96 -15.17
N ILE A 46 9.08 -18.86 -15.83
CA ILE A 46 9.98 -17.70 -15.77
C ILE A 46 9.26 -16.37 -16.04
N PRO A 47 8.45 -16.19 -17.11
CA PRO A 47 7.77 -14.92 -17.34
C PRO A 47 6.69 -14.61 -16.28
N PHE A 48 6.02 -15.62 -15.72
CA PHE A 48 5.02 -15.41 -14.66
C PHE A 48 5.66 -15.18 -13.28
N ALA A 49 6.74 -15.88 -12.96
CA ALA A 49 7.56 -15.64 -11.79
C ALA A 49 8.25 -14.27 -11.87
N ALA A 50 8.68 -13.85 -13.06
CA ALA A 50 9.18 -12.50 -13.30
C ALA A 50 8.09 -11.44 -13.08
N ARG A 51 6.83 -11.70 -13.48
CA ARG A 51 5.68 -10.83 -13.16
C ARG A 51 5.35 -10.80 -11.67
N ALA A 52 5.39 -11.95 -10.98
CA ALA A 52 5.19 -12.04 -9.53
C ALA A 52 6.35 -11.40 -8.74
N ALA A 53 7.58 -11.51 -9.24
CA ALA A 53 8.74 -10.80 -8.72
C ALA A 53 8.68 -9.30 -9.07
N ALA A 54 8.09 -8.91 -10.20
CA ALA A 54 7.86 -7.52 -10.56
C ALA A 54 6.84 -6.85 -9.63
N SER A 55 5.81 -7.57 -9.17
CA SER A 55 4.94 -7.08 -8.09
C SER A 55 5.64 -6.91 -6.74
N LEU A 56 6.74 -7.65 -6.49
CA LEU A 56 7.63 -7.42 -5.33
C LEU A 56 8.67 -6.31 -5.61
N ARG A 57 9.03 -6.08 -6.88
CA ARG A 57 9.95 -5.04 -7.36
C ARG A 57 9.31 -3.65 -7.40
N SER A 58 8.00 -3.53 -7.18
CA SER A 58 7.29 -2.25 -7.06
C SER A 58 7.81 -1.36 -5.93
N PHE A 59 8.48 -1.92 -4.93
CA PHE A 59 9.23 -1.13 -3.94
C PHE A 59 10.40 -0.33 -4.53
N LYS A 60 10.83 -0.66 -5.76
CA LYS A 60 11.96 -0.06 -6.45
C LYS A 60 11.55 0.89 -7.57
N ASP A 61 10.29 1.30 -7.61
CA ASP A 61 9.80 2.32 -8.54
C ASP A 61 10.09 3.75 -8.06
N SER A 62 11.13 3.89 -7.22
CA SER A 62 11.85 5.14 -6.94
C SER A 62 12.42 5.82 -8.19
N ARG A 63 12.24 5.23 -9.39
CA ARG A 63 12.69 5.79 -10.67
C ARG A 63 11.57 6.34 -11.56
N ARG A 64 10.31 6.30 -11.14
CA ARG A 64 9.21 7.01 -11.85
C ARG A 64 8.81 8.34 -11.20
N ALA A 65 9.62 8.77 -10.22
CA ALA A 65 9.51 9.99 -9.44
C ALA A 65 9.90 11.28 -10.20
N HIS A 66 9.38 11.47 -11.41
CA HIS A 66 9.42 12.77 -12.10
C HIS A 66 8.04 13.33 -12.46
N LYS A 67 6.95 12.69 -12.04
CA LYS A 67 5.58 13.16 -12.31
C LYS A 67 4.85 13.78 -11.12
N LEU A 68 5.52 13.99 -9.99
CA LEU A 68 4.93 14.64 -8.81
C LEU A 68 5.44 16.05 -8.53
N GLY A 69 6.32 16.63 -9.35
CA GLY A 69 6.79 18.02 -9.17
C GLY A 69 7.43 18.32 -7.80
N VAL A 70 7.61 17.31 -6.95
CA VAL A 70 8.09 17.41 -5.58
C VAL A 70 8.97 16.18 -5.35
N PRO A 71 10.26 16.36 -5.03
CA PRO A 71 11.14 15.24 -4.76
C PRO A 71 10.61 14.47 -3.53
N VAL A 72 10.23 13.23 -3.76
CA VAL A 72 10.04 12.19 -2.72
C VAL A 72 11.38 11.72 -2.14
N ASP A 73 12.50 12.27 -2.61
CA ASP A 73 13.87 11.92 -2.21
C ASP A 73 14.27 12.34 -0.78
N ASP A 74 13.34 12.86 0.02
CA ASP A 74 13.64 13.40 1.35
C ASP A 74 13.08 12.57 2.51
N LEU A 75 12.79 11.28 2.30
CA LEU A 75 12.50 10.35 3.40
C LEU A 75 13.60 10.32 4.47
N ALA A 76 14.87 10.51 4.09
CA ALA A 76 15.98 10.66 5.04
C ALA A 76 15.96 12.00 5.82
N LYS A 77 15.29 13.03 5.29
CA LYS A 77 15.11 14.34 5.95
C LYS A 77 13.87 14.39 6.86
N PHE A 78 13.02 13.37 6.83
CA PHE A 78 11.87 13.25 7.74
C PHE A 78 12.27 12.83 9.17
N SER A 79 13.57 12.82 9.49
CA SER A 79 14.09 12.61 10.85
C SER A 79 14.02 13.86 11.76
N GLY A 80 13.37 14.95 11.29
CA GLY A 80 13.21 16.22 12.01
C GLY A 80 11.96 16.33 12.90
N ARG A 81 11.72 17.54 13.42
CA ARG A 81 10.58 17.84 14.32
C ARG A 81 9.22 17.71 13.63
N GLY A 82 9.19 17.75 12.29
CA GLY A 82 8.02 17.52 11.46
C GLY A 82 7.89 16.11 10.89
N GLY A 83 8.73 15.15 11.31
CA GLY A 83 8.86 13.83 10.67
C GLY A 83 7.55 13.05 10.52
N ALA A 84 6.73 13.02 11.56
CA ALA A 84 5.43 12.34 11.53
C ALA A 84 4.47 12.93 10.47
N LEU A 85 4.45 14.26 10.32
CA LEU A 85 3.62 14.94 9.32
C LEU A 85 4.11 14.64 7.90
N HIS A 86 5.43 14.61 7.72
CA HIS A 86 6.00 14.24 6.43
C HIS A 86 5.74 12.77 6.06
N ALA A 87 5.80 11.84 7.02
CA ALA A 87 5.44 10.45 6.79
C ALA A 87 3.97 10.31 6.35
N ARG A 88 3.06 11.06 6.99
CA ARG A 88 1.64 11.09 6.60
C ARG A 88 1.43 11.66 5.20
N ILE A 89 2.13 12.75 4.85
CA ILE A 89 2.13 13.31 3.49
C ILE A 89 2.57 12.26 2.47
N ALA A 90 3.64 11.51 2.76
CA ALA A 90 4.14 10.46 1.88
C ALA A 90 3.12 9.34 1.69
N GLY A 91 2.46 8.87 2.77
CA GLY A 91 1.40 7.87 2.69
C GLY A 91 0.19 8.34 1.87
N LEU A 92 -0.27 9.58 2.07
CA LEU A 92 -1.36 10.14 1.26
C LEU A 92 -0.97 10.29 -0.22
N ALA A 93 0.28 10.69 -0.51
CA ALA A 93 0.77 10.81 -1.88
C ALA A 93 0.81 9.46 -2.62
N GLU A 94 1.15 8.36 -1.91
CA GLU A 94 1.12 7.01 -2.46
C GLU A 94 -0.30 6.59 -2.85
N VAL A 95 -1.27 6.81 -1.98
CA VAL A 95 -2.69 6.50 -2.27
C VAL A 95 -3.23 7.36 -3.43
N LEU A 96 -2.82 8.63 -3.52
CA LEU A 96 -3.17 9.48 -4.67
C LEU A 96 -2.55 8.99 -5.98
N GLN A 97 -1.35 8.43 -5.93
CA GLN A 97 -0.72 7.83 -7.11
C GLN A 97 -1.50 6.59 -7.57
N GLU A 98 -1.95 5.73 -6.64
CA GLU A 98 -2.83 4.62 -6.99
C GLU A 98 -4.15 5.10 -7.65
N LEU A 99 -4.72 6.20 -7.16
CA LEU A 99 -5.94 6.78 -7.74
C LEU A 99 -5.71 7.26 -9.18
N LYS A 100 -4.57 7.92 -9.44
CA LYS A 100 -4.14 8.34 -10.79
C LYS A 100 -3.94 7.14 -11.71
N ASP A 101 -3.29 6.08 -11.22
CA ASP A 101 -2.99 4.88 -12.02
C ASP A 101 -4.28 4.13 -12.41
N ARG A 102 -5.33 4.21 -11.58
CA ARG A 102 -6.67 3.71 -11.90
C ARG A 102 -7.45 4.60 -12.88
N GLY A 103 -6.91 5.76 -13.25
CA GLY A 103 -7.54 6.71 -14.18
C GLY A 103 -8.81 7.38 -13.64
N LYS A 104 -9.00 7.38 -12.31
CA LYS A 104 -10.16 8.02 -11.65
C LYS A 104 -9.72 9.32 -10.99
N ASP A 105 -10.62 10.30 -10.95
CA ASP A 105 -10.45 11.55 -10.19
C ASP A 105 -9.08 12.25 -10.43
N ALA A 106 -8.62 12.25 -11.68
CA ALA A 106 -7.28 12.73 -12.05
C ALA A 106 -7.03 14.20 -11.66
N GLU A 107 -8.04 15.05 -11.82
CA GLU A 107 -8.01 16.46 -11.41
C GLU A 107 -7.86 16.60 -9.90
N PHE A 108 -8.70 15.92 -9.12
CA PHE A 108 -8.59 15.88 -7.67
C PHE A 108 -7.21 15.37 -7.22
N ALA A 109 -6.68 14.35 -7.89
CA ALA A 109 -5.39 13.79 -7.54
C ALA A 109 -4.24 14.76 -7.86
N ALA A 110 -4.34 15.56 -8.91
CA ALA A 110 -3.39 16.63 -9.23
C ALA A 110 -3.46 17.76 -8.19
N GLU A 111 -4.66 18.31 -7.95
CA GLU A 111 -4.88 19.38 -6.96
C GLU A 111 -4.42 18.99 -5.54
N THR A 112 -4.71 17.76 -5.14
CA THR A 112 -4.32 17.26 -3.81
C THR A 112 -2.81 17.05 -3.73
N SER A 113 -2.16 16.62 -4.82
CA SER A 113 -0.68 16.53 -4.86
C SER A 113 -0.03 17.90 -4.65
N ASP A 114 -0.56 18.95 -5.29
CA ASP A 114 -0.09 20.33 -5.10
C ASP A 114 -0.32 20.83 -3.69
N THR A 115 -1.44 20.45 -3.07
CA THR A 115 -1.75 20.79 -1.68
C THR A 115 -0.75 20.13 -0.73
N LEU A 116 -0.47 18.84 -0.88
CA LEU A 116 0.53 18.11 -0.10
C LEU A 116 1.94 18.71 -0.26
N ALA A 117 2.28 19.18 -1.46
CA ALA A 117 3.53 19.90 -1.73
C ALA A 117 3.67 21.19 -0.90
N LYS A 118 2.61 22.00 -0.88
CA LYS A 118 2.54 23.24 -0.10
C LYS A 118 2.68 22.97 1.39
N LEU A 119 1.99 21.95 1.90
CA LEU A 119 2.08 21.54 3.31
C LEU A 119 3.48 21.06 3.69
N ALA A 120 4.14 20.27 2.83
CA ALA A 120 5.52 19.86 3.05
C ALA A 120 6.47 21.07 3.12
N SER A 121 6.24 22.09 2.29
CA SER A 121 6.99 23.35 2.33
C SER A 121 6.73 24.14 3.62
N ALA A 122 5.47 24.20 4.07
CA ALA A 122 5.09 24.85 5.31
C ALA A 122 5.77 24.20 6.53
N ILE A 123 5.84 22.87 6.59
CA ILE A 123 6.55 22.14 7.65
C ILE A 123 8.04 22.53 7.66
N ARG A 124 8.73 22.47 6.52
CA ARG A 124 10.16 22.87 6.43
C ARG A 124 10.40 24.31 6.86
N THR A 125 9.47 25.21 6.53
CA THR A 125 9.53 26.62 6.94
C THR A 125 9.34 26.76 8.46
N ALA A 126 8.40 26.00 9.03
CA ALA A 126 8.11 25.98 10.46
C ALA A 126 9.30 25.50 11.29
N GLU A 127 10.16 24.63 10.77
CA GLU A 127 11.33 24.12 11.49
C GLU A 127 12.36 25.21 11.83
N ARG A 128 12.36 26.33 11.08
CA ARG A 128 13.20 27.52 11.32
C ARG A 128 12.53 28.55 12.24
N MET A 129 11.27 28.33 12.64
CA MET A 129 10.53 29.23 13.51
C MET A 129 10.76 28.93 15.00
N PRO A 130 10.53 29.92 15.89
CA PRO A 130 10.45 29.69 17.33
C PRO A 130 9.41 28.62 17.69
N THR A 131 9.64 27.91 18.79
CA THR A 131 8.87 26.71 19.17
C THR A 131 7.35 26.92 19.20
N ALA A 132 6.86 28.06 19.70
CA ALA A 132 5.42 28.34 19.73
C ALA A 132 4.81 28.44 18.32
N LYS A 133 5.44 29.22 17.43
CA LYS A 133 4.99 29.37 16.03
C LYS A 133 5.12 28.05 15.27
N ARG A 134 6.21 27.31 15.45
CA ARG A 134 6.39 25.98 14.85
C ARG A 134 5.26 25.02 15.22
N LYS A 135 4.92 24.92 16.52
CA LYS A 135 3.83 24.06 16.99
C LYS A 135 2.48 24.47 16.40
N ALA A 136 2.20 25.77 16.31
CA ALA A 136 0.97 26.28 15.69
C ALA A 136 0.86 25.87 14.22
N VAL A 137 1.95 26.01 13.44
CA VAL A 137 1.99 25.59 12.03
C VAL A 137 1.83 24.07 11.92
N HIS A 138 2.53 23.27 12.73
CA HIS A 138 2.39 21.82 12.70
C HIS A 138 0.96 21.38 13.01
N LYS A 139 0.27 22.03 13.95
CA LYS A 139 -1.13 21.76 14.27
C LYS A 139 -2.05 22.11 13.09
N ALA A 140 -1.84 23.25 12.45
CA ALA A 140 -2.63 23.65 11.28
C ALA A 140 -2.43 22.68 10.10
N VAL A 141 -1.18 22.28 9.84
CA VAL A 141 -0.87 21.27 8.81
C VAL A 141 -1.51 19.92 9.14
N ALA A 142 -1.48 19.48 10.40
CA ALA A 142 -2.13 18.23 10.81
C ALA A 142 -3.64 18.26 10.50
N ALA A 143 -4.32 19.35 10.82
CA ALA A 143 -5.75 19.53 10.54
C ALA A 143 -6.04 19.54 9.03
N GLU A 144 -5.20 20.18 8.22
CA GLU A 144 -5.35 20.14 6.75
C GLU A 144 -5.17 18.72 6.21
N LEU A 145 -4.20 17.96 6.74
CA LEU A 145 -4.02 16.56 6.35
C LEU A 145 -5.22 15.69 6.73
N ASP A 146 -5.88 15.96 7.87
CA ASP A 146 -7.13 15.28 8.23
C ASP A 146 -8.23 15.53 7.18
N GLN A 147 -8.37 16.77 6.72
CA GLN A 147 -9.35 17.13 5.68
C GLN A 147 -9.03 16.48 4.33
N VAL A 148 -7.75 16.46 3.94
CA VAL A 148 -7.30 15.78 2.71
C VAL A 148 -7.60 14.29 2.79
N GLU A 149 -7.30 13.65 3.91
CA GLU A 149 -7.58 12.23 4.12
C GLU A 149 -9.08 11.94 4.04
N GLN A 150 -9.93 12.75 4.67
CA GLN A 150 -11.38 12.60 4.57
C GLN A 150 -11.89 12.72 3.12
N ARG A 151 -11.39 13.70 2.36
CA ARG A 151 -11.73 13.86 0.94
C ARG A 151 -11.28 12.63 0.14
N LEU A 152 -10.11 12.09 0.44
CA LEU A 152 -9.56 10.91 -0.21
C LEU A 152 -10.39 9.66 0.09
N LEU A 153 -10.76 9.44 1.36
CA LEU A 153 -11.63 8.34 1.78
C LEU A 153 -12.99 8.41 1.09
N HIS A 154 -13.59 9.61 1.02
CA HIS A 154 -14.83 9.82 0.29
C HIS A 154 -14.73 9.43 -1.20
N LYS A 155 -13.60 9.73 -1.85
CA LYS A 155 -13.33 9.31 -3.25
C LYS A 155 -13.10 7.81 -3.39
N LEU A 156 -12.56 7.17 -2.37
CA LEU A 156 -12.39 5.71 -2.31
C LEU A 156 -13.70 4.98 -1.97
N GLY A 157 -14.73 5.71 -1.52
CA GLY A 157 -16.05 5.16 -1.18
C GLY A 157 -16.11 4.50 0.20
N ILE A 158 -15.26 4.92 1.13
CA ILE A 158 -15.19 4.45 2.52
C ILE A 158 -15.38 5.59 3.52
#